data_AF-A0A6H0ENZ2-F1
#
_entry.id   AF-A0A6H0ENZ2-F1
#
_cell.length_a   1.000
_cell.length_b   1.000
_cell.length_c   1.000
_cell.angle_alpha   90.00
_cell.angle_beta   90.00
_cell.angle_gamma   90.00
#
_symmetry.space_group_name_H-M   'P 1'
#
loop_
_entity.id
_entity.type
_entity.pdbx_description
1 polymer ?
#
loop_
_entity_poly.entity_id
_entity_poly.type
_entity_poly.pdbx_seq_one_letter_code
_entity_poly.pdbx_strand_id
1 'polypeptide(L)'
;MLTILNWILSSILFIMGVFTFVSNRKHLLSMLLSLEYIVLSLFLLLFIYLNMFNFEFFFSMMFLTFSVCEGALGLSILVSMIRTHGNDYFQSFNILQC
;
A
#
# COMPACT_ATOMS: atom_id res chain seq x y z
N MET A 1 19.80 1.85 20.79
CA MET A 1 18.55 2.46 21.31
C MET A 1 17.75 3.14 20.20
N LEU A 2 18.36 4.06 19.44
CA LEU A 2 17.70 4.74 18.32
C LEU A 2 17.17 3.78 17.23
N THR A 3 17.95 2.74 16.88
CA THR A 3 17.56 1.71 15.90
C THR A 3 16.33 0.92 16.33
N ILE A 4 16.25 0.56 17.62
CA ILE A 4 15.09 -0.15 18.20
C ILE A 4 13.85 0.74 18.17
N LEU A 5 13.99 2.04 18.48
CA LEU A 5 12.90 3.01 18.39
C LEU A 5 12.36 3.12 16.95
N ASN A 6 13.25 3.18 15.95
CA ASN A 6 12.85 3.26 14.54
C ASN A 6 12.10 2.00 14.08
N TRP A 7 12.53 0.81 14.53
CA TRP A 7 11.81 -0.45 14.25
C TRP A 7 10.39 -0.43 14.84
N ILE A 8 10.26 -0.04 16.10
CA ILE A 8 8.95 0.07 16.78
C ILE A 8 8.05 1.09 16.06
N LEU A 9 8.61 2.23 15.63
CA LEU A 9 7.82 3.24 14.92
C LEU A 9 7.31 2.73 13.58
N SER A 10 8.16 2.04 12.79
CA SER A 10 7.76 1.46 11.51
C SER A 10 6.67 0.38 11.66
N SER A 11 6.73 -0.45 12.71
CA SER A 11 5.72 -1.49 12.94
C SER A 11 4.38 -0.92 13.38
N ILE A 12 4.38 0.16 14.18
CA ILE A 12 3.15 0.89 14.54
C ILE A 12 2.51 1.51 13.30
N LEU A 13 3.29 2.16 12.43
CA LEU A 13 2.80 2.73 11.18
C LEU A 13 2.17 1.66 10.29
N PHE A 14 2.82 0.50 10.16
CA PHE A 14 2.26 -0.63 9.40
C PHE A 14 0.91 -1.10 9.96
N ILE A 15 0.80 -1.29 11.28
CA ILE A 15 -0.46 -1.72 11.93
C ILE A 15 -1.58 -0.69 11.71
N MET A 16 -1.27 0.60 11.83
CA MET A 16 -2.22 1.68 11.54
C MET A 16 -2.66 1.67 10.07
N GLY A 17 -1.74 1.38 9.14
CA GLY A 17 -2.03 1.24 7.72
C GLY A 17 -2.99 0.08 7.43
N VAL A 18 -2.74 -1.07 8.05
CA VAL A 18 -3.64 -2.23 7.93
C VAL A 18 -5.01 -1.92 8.52
N PHE A 19 -5.07 -1.23 9.67
CA PHE A 19 -6.35 -0.84 10.27
C PHE A 19 -7.16 0.11 9.38
N THR A 20 -6.50 1.08 8.74
CA THR A 20 -7.17 1.99 7.78
C THR A 20 -7.64 1.25 6.52
N PHE A 21 -6.88 0.25 6.04
CA PHE A 21 -7.32 -0.61 4.94
C PHE A 21 -8.57 -1.43 5.29
N VAL A 22 -8.65 -1.99 6.49
CA VAL A 22 -9.81 -2.81 6.91
C VAL A 22 -11.07 -1.96 7.16
N SER A 23 -10.91 -0.71 7.62
CA SER A 23 -12.03 0.16 8.01
C SER A 23 -12.64 0.94 6.85
N ASN A 24 -11.90 1.23 5.77
CA ASN A 24 -12.39 2.03 4.66
C ASN A 24 -13.32 1.22 3.73
N ARG A 25 -14.58 1.66 3.58
CA ARG A 25 -15.66 0.81 3.01
C ARG A 25 -16.57 1.47 1.96
N LYS A 26 -16.15 2.51 1.24
CA LYS A 26 -17.02 3.09 0.19
C LYS A 26 -16.32 3.28 -1.16
N HIS A 27 -15.25 4.06 -1.21
CA HIS A 27 -14.60 4.40 -2.47
C HIS A 27 -13.36 3.54 -2.72
N LEU A 28 -13.17 3.07 -3.96
CA LEU A 28 -11.99 2.29 -4.30
C LEU A 28 -10.69 3.10 -4.25
N LEU A 29 -10.76 4.40 -4.55
CA LEU A 29 -9.63 5.32 -4.42
C LEU A 29 -9.04 5.35 -3.00
N SER A 30 -9.89 5.38 -1.95
CA SER A 30 -9.40 5.40 -0.56
C SER A 30 -8.72 4.10 -0.16
N MET A 31 -9.07 2.99 -0.82
CA MET A 31 -8.43 1.69 -0.61
C MET A 31 -7.06 1.60 -1.31
N LEU A 32 -6.91 2.20 -2.49
CA LEU A 32 -5.61 2.28 -3.17
C LEU A 32 -4.63 3.15 -2.38
N LEU A 33 -5.10 4.29 -1.85
CA LEU A 33 -4.28 5.18 -1.02
C LEU A 33 -3.82 4.53 0.30
N SER A 34 -4.68 3.75 0.96
CA SER A 34 -4.25 3.01 2.16
C SER A 34 -3.26 1.90 1.83
N LEU A 35 -3.35 1.30 0.63
CA LEU A 35 -2.40 0.30 0.16
C LEU A 35 -1.02 0.93 -0.12
N GLU A 36 -0.97 2.10 -0.77
CA GLU A 36 0.29 2.86 -0.95
C GLU A 36 0.93 3.22 0.40
N TYR A 37 0.14 3.62 1.39
CA TYR A 37 0.64 3.89 2.74
C TYR A 37 1.27 2.64 3.40
N ILE A 38 0.65 1.46 3.24
CA ILE A 38 1.20 0.20 3.73
C ILE A 38 2.55 -0.09 3.06
N VAL A 39 2.65 0.08 1.74
CA VAL A 39 3.90 -0.18 1.00
C VAL A 39 5.01 0.78 1.40
N LEU A 40 4.71 2.05 1.66
CA LEU A 40 5.69 3.00 2.19
C LEU A 40 6.17 2.62 3.59
N SER A 41 5.29 2.14 4.48
CA SER A 41 5.69 1.67 5.80
C SER A 41 6.60 0.43 5.74
N LEU A 42 6.34 -0.48 4.78
CA LEU A 42 7.18 -1.64 4.49
C LEU A 42 8.54 -1.24 3.91
N PHE A 43 8.58 -0.26 3.01
CA PHE A 43 9.84 0.29 2.49
C PHE A 43 10.70 0.84 3.63
N LEU A 44 10.09 1.56 4.58
CA LEU A 44 10.80 2.13 5.72
C LEU A 44 11.37 1.03 6.63
N LEU A 45 10.63 -0.06 6.87
CA LEU A 45 11.12 -1.23 7.59
C LEU A 45 12.30 -1.90 6.86
N LEU A 46 12.17 -2.11 5.55
CA LEU A 46 13.22 -2.71 4.72
C LEU A 46 14.49 -1.86 4.70
N PHE A 47 14.35 -0.54 4.61
CA PHE A 47 15.48 0.38 4.61
C PHE A 47 16.24 0.33 5.94
N ILE A 48 15.54 0.31 7.08
CA ILE A 48 16.21 0.18 8.39
C ILE A 48 16.86 -1.20 8.51
N TYR A 49 16.22 -2.26 8.03
CA TYR A 49 16.80 -3.60 8.02
C TYR A 49 18.12 -3.64 7.24
N LEU A 50 18.14 -3.15 6.00
CA LEU A 50 19.34 -3.14 5.15
C LEU A 50 20.49 -2.31 5.76
N ASN A 51 20.17 -1.18 6.41
CA ASN A 51 21.16 -0.36 7.12
C ASN A 51 21.86 -1.13 8.26
N MET A 52 21.17 -2.05 8.93
CA MET A 52 21.76 -2.82 10.04
C MET A 52 22.79 -3.85 9.56
N PHE A 53 22.61 -4.37 8.34
CA PHE A 53 23.49 -5.38 7.77
C PHE A 53 24.56 -4.80 6.82
N ASN A 54 24.62 -3.47 6.67
CA ASN A 54 25.48 -2.78 5.69
C ASN A 54 25.32 -3.35 4.26
N PHE A 55 24.11 -3.79 3.90
CA PHE A 55 23.84 -4.28 2.54
C PHE A 55 23.67 -3.12 1.56
N GLU A 56 23.82 -3.44 0.26
CA GLU A 56 23.60 -2.52 -0.84
C GLU A 56 22.14 -2.02 -0.89
N PHE A 57 21.97 -0.69 -0.92
CA PHE A 57 20.67 -0.04 -1.12
C PHE A 57 20.03 -0.31 -2.49
N PHE A 58 20.69 -1.07 -3.36
CA PHE A 58 20.14 -1.47 -4.65
C PHE A 58 18.82 -2.26 -4.51
N PHE A 59 18.70 -3.11 -3.47
CA PHE A 59 17.48 -3.87 -3.23
C PHE A 59 16.27 -2.98 -2.88
N SER A 60 16.49 -1.88 -2.14
CA SER A 60 15.41 -0.96 -1.78
C SER A 60 14.90 -0.19 -3.01
N MET A 61 15.77 0.12 -3.98
CA MET A 61 15.36 0.72 -5.25
C MET A 61 14.54 -0.24 -6.11
N MET A 62 14.94 -1.52 -6.20
CA MET A 62 14.11 -2.51 -6.89
C MET A 62 12.73 -2.66 -6.25
N PHE A 63 12.65 -2.69 -4.92
CA PHE A 63 11.36 -2.75 -4.21
C PHE A 63 10.43 -1.58 -4.60
N LEU A 64 10.96 -0.35 -4.67
CA LEU A 64 10.18 0.82 -5.07
C LEU A 64 9.70 0.75 -6.53
N THR A 65 10.47 0.16 -7.44
CA THR A 65 10.00 0.02 -8.84
C THR A 65 8.80 -0.91 -8.94
N PHE A 66 8.81 -2.03 -8.22
CA PHE A 66 7.68 -2.95 -8.19
C PHE A 66 6.44 -2.34 -7.53
N SER A 67 6.61 -1.57 -6.45
CA SER A 67 5.46 -0.92 -5.80
C SER A 67 4.75 0.09 -6.68
N VAL A 68 5.49 0.88 -7.47
CA VAL A 68 4.90 1.83 -8.42
C VAL A 68 4.17 1.09 -9.55
N CYS A 69 4.67 -0.06 -9.99
CA CYS A 69 3.98 -0.89 -10.98
C CYS A 69 2.63 -1.42 -10.46
N GLU A 70 2.58 -1.90 -9.21
CA GLU A 70 1.31 -2.33 -8.59
C GLU A 70 0.32 -1.16 -8.45
N GLY A 71 0.80 0.03 -8.06
CA GLY A 71 -0.01 1.24 -8.00
C GLY A 71 -0.60 1.62 -9.36
N ALA A 72 0.22 1.61 -10.43
CA ALA A 72 -0.23 1.89 -11.79
C ALA A 72 -1.30 0.89 -12.28
N LEU A 73 -1.13 -0.40 -11.97
CA LEU A 73 -2.12 -1.43 -12.26
C LEU A 73 -3.42 -1.17 -11.49
N GLY A 74 -3.35 -0.84 -10.20
CA GLY A 74 -4.52 -0.50 -9.38
C GLY A 74 -5.32 0.70 -9.92
N LEU A 75 -4.62 1.75 -10.34
CA LEU A 75 -5.22 2.93 -10.98
C LEU A 75 -5.87 2.59 -12.33
N SER A 76 -5.25 1.73 -13.14
CA SER A 76 -5.83 1.31 -14.43
C SER A 76 -7.17 0.59 -14.26
N ILE A 77 -7.29 -0.23 -13.20
CA ILE A 77 -8.54 -0.91 -12.84
C ILE A 77 -9.59 0.12 -12.41
N LEU A 78 -9.21 1.10 -11.60
CA LEU A 78 -10.12 2.18 -11.19
C LEU A 78 -10.68 2.95 -12.40
N VAL A 79 -9.84 3.31 -13.37
CA VAL A 79 -10.29 3.97 -14.61
C VAL A 79 -11.26 3.08 -15.40
N SER A 80 -11.02 1.76 -15.45
CA SER A 80 -11.93 0.83 -16.14
C SER A 80 -13.31 0.77 -15.48
N MET A 81 -13.38 0.78 -14.15
CA MET A 81 -14.64 0.79 -13.41
C MET A 81 -15.44 2.08 -13.61
N ILE A 82 -14.77 3.24 -13.62
CA ILE A 82 -15.43 4.52 -13.88
C ILE A 82 -16.10 4.50 -15.26
N ARG A 83 -15.47 3.87 -16.26
CA ARG A 83 -16.05 3.76 -17.61
C ARG A 83 -17.23 2.79 -17.70
N THR A 84 -17.26 1.72 -16.90
CA THR A 84 -18.33 0.70 -16.98
C THR A 84 -19.51 0.98 -16.04
N HIS A 85 -19.24 1.43 -14.81
CA HIS A 85 -20.25 1.62 -13.77
C HIS A 85 -20.49 3.09 -13.41
N GLY A 86 -19.70 4.02 -13.96
CA GLY A 86 -19.87 5.46 -13.75
C GLY A 86 -19.55 5.94 -12.32
N ASN A 87 -19.08 5.05 -11.44
CA ASN A 87 -18.88 5.34 -10.02
C ASN A 87 -17.77 4.50 -9.39
N ASP A 88 -17.10 5.07 -8.38
CA ASP A 88 -15.98 4.47 -7.65
C ASP A 88 -16.41 3.65 -6.42
N TYR A 89 -17.71 3.42 -6.24
CA TYR A 89 -18.22 2.68 -5.09
C TYR A 89 -18.00 1.18 -5.22
N PHE A 90 -17.44 0.57 -4.19
CA PHE A 90 -17.31 -0.89 -4.07
C PHE A 90 -18.65 -1.65 -4.13
N GLN A 91 -19.76 -0.99 -3.80
CA GLN A 91 -21.07 -1.62 -3.71
C GLN A 91 -21.70 -1.95 -5.08
N SER A 92 -21.16 -1.40 -6.18
CA SER A 92 -21.64 -1.71 -7.54
C SER A 92 -21.29 -3.13 -8.02
N PHE A 93 -20.39 -3.84 -7.31
CA PHE A 93 -19.94 -5.19 -7.66
C PHE A 93 -20.93 -6.32 -7.34
N ASN A 94 -22.14 -6.01 -6.86
CA ASN A 94 -23.16 -7.02 -6.53
C ASN A 94 -23.64 -7.86 -7.73
N ILE A 95 -23.22 -7.54 -8.96
CA ILE A 95 -23.51 -8.33 -10.17
C ILE A 95 -22.88 -9.74 -10.11
N LEU A 96 -21.77 -9.91 -9.39
CA LEU A 96 -21.06 -11.20 -9.25
C LEU A 96 -21.69 -12.13 -8.19
N GLN A 97 -22.74 -11.68 -7.48
CA GLN A 97 -23.36 -12.43 -6.40
C GLN A 97 -24.52 -13.33 -6.86
N CYS A 98 -24.61 -13.62 -8.17
CA CYS A 98 -25.51 -14.64 -8.72
C CYS A 98 -24.95 -16.06 -8.57
#